data_AF-A0AAQ3N6K3-F1
#
_entry.id   AF-A0AAQ3N6K3-F1
#
_cell.length_a   1.000
_cell.length_b   1.000
_cell.length_c   1.000
_cell.angle_alpha   90.00
_cell.angle_beta   90.00
_cell.angle_gamma   90.00
#
_symmetry.space_group_name_H-M   'P 1'
#
loop_
_entity.id
_entity.type
_entity.pdbx_description
1 polymer ?
#
loop_
_entity_poly.entity_id
_entity_poly.type
_entity_poly.pdbx_seq_one_letter_code
_entity_poly.pdbx_strand_id
1 'polypeptide(L)'
;MLMGVNTVMARSFERSMEAGTFGMIGDKRCMSNVPSKTSETNPSGFRPLSPHLPLYQPQLSSTLSIFNRIAGAFLAAVILLFYMIYIKVGSVSLTYDSFYQFIFYSSKLHLLVMEISALAVTYHLYSAIRHLRI
;
A
#
# COMPACT_ATOMS: atom_id res chain seq x y z
N MET A 1 9.79 12.79 61.55
CA MET A 1 9.61 12.36 60.15
C MET A 1 10.56 13.20 59.29
N LEU A 2 11.83 12.78 59.06
CA LEU A 2 12.80 13.39 58.11
C LEU A 2 14.22 12.77 58.28
N MET A 3 14.40 11.48 57.96
CA MET A 3 15.75 10.90 57.74
C MET A 3 15.78 9.86 56.59
N GLY A 4 14.74 9.81 55.74
CA GLY A 4 14.60 8.77 54.69
C GLY A 4 14.88 9.22 53.25
N VAL A 5 15.04 10.52 52.99
CA VAL A 5 15.07 11.06 51.61
C VAL A 5 16.49 11.14 51.05
N ASN A 6 17.50 11.34 51.90
CA ASN A 6 18.88 11.61 51.46
C ASN A 6 19.63 10.34 50.97
N THR A 7 19.20 9.14 51.35
CA THR A 7 19.86 7.87 50.95
C THR A 7 19.39 7.34 49.60
N VAL A 8 18.26 7.84 49.08
CA VAL A 8 17.74 7.48 47.75
C VAL A 8 18.43 8.31 46.67
N MET A 9 18.71 9.60 46.95
CA MET A 9 19.42 10.46 45.99
C MET A 9 20.90 10.07 45.81
N ALA A 10 21.58 9.65 46.88
CA ALA A 10 22.96 9.17 46.80
C ALA A 10 23.11 7.92 45.90
N ARG A 11 22.14 7.00 45.96
CA ARG A 11 22.11 5.81 45.09
C ARG A 11 21.80 6.12 43.62
N SER A 12 21.08 7.19 43.33
CA SER A 12 20.87 7.63 41.93
C SER A 12 22.10 8.31 41.33
N PHE A 13 22.92 8.96 42.16
CA PHE A 13 24.14 9.62 41.71
C PHE A 13 25.27 8.60 41.43
N GLU A 14 25.48 7.60 42.30
CA GLU A 14 26.45 6.51 42.04
C GLU A 14 26.09 5.69 40.79
N ARG A 15 24.80 5.42 40.58
CA ARG A 15 24.33 4.72 39.36
C ARG A 15 24.55 5.54 38.08
N SER A 16 24.68 6.88 38.18
CA SER A 16 25.05 7.71 37.02
C SER A 16 26.54 7.69 36.70
N MET A 17 27.42 7.43 37.67
CA MET A 17 28.87 7.34 37.43
C MET A 17 29.31 5.95 36.91
N GLU A 18 28.60 4.87 37.23
CA GLU A 18 28.87 3.53 36.67
C GLU A 18 28.39 3.36 35.21
N ALA A 19 27.45 4.19 34.75
CA ALA A 19 26.95 4.15 33.37
C ALA A 19 27.90 4.81 32.35
N GLY A 20 29.10 5.24 32.77
CA GLY A 20 30.10 5.89 31.93
C GLY A 20 31.14 4.98 31.27
N THR A 21 31.23 3.69 31.61
CA THR A 21 32.38 2.86 31.20
C THR A 21 32.03 1.52 30.54
N PHE A 22 30.75 1.18 30.36
CA PHE A 22 30.39 -0.09 29.70
C PHE A 22 30.01 0.09 28.22
N GLY A 23 31.06 0.02 27.38
CA GLY A 23 30.95 -0.64 26.08
C GLY A 23 30.27 0.15 24.98
N MET A 24 30.99 1.12 24.43
CA MET A 24 30.86 1.48 23.02
C MET A 24 31.24 0.28 22.13
N ILE A 25 30.36 -0.71 22.01
CA ILE A 25 30.35 -1.61 20.84
C ILE A 25 29.26 -1.08 19.94
N GLY A 26 29.64 -0.01 19.22
CA GLY A 26 28.94 0.35 18.01
C GLY A 26 29.15 -0.79 17.02
N ASP A 27 28.13 -1.62 16.83
CA ASP A 27 28.01 -2.44 15.65
C ASP A 27 27.95 -1.49 14.45
N LYS A 28 29.14 -1.11 13.96
CA LYS A 28 29.30 -0.49 12.66
C LYS A 28 28.91 -1.55 11.66
N ARG A 29 27.62 -1.63 11.37
CA ARG A 29 27.08 -2.36 10.23
C ARG A 29 27.74 -1.71 9.02
N CYS A 30 28.83 -2.33 8.52
CA CYS A 30 29.44 -1.97 7.26
C CYS A 30 28.40 -2.19 6.17
N MET A 31 27.56 -1.18 5.93
CA MET A 31 26.86 -1.05 4.68
C MET A 31 27.95 -0.80 3.64
N SER A 32 28.43 -1.87 3.03
CA SER A 32 29.15 -1.78 1.77
C SER A 32 28.19 -1.11 0.80
N ASN A 33 28.39 0.18 0.53
CA ASN A 33 27.73 0.91 -0.56
C ASN A 33 28.21 0.42 -1.94
N VAL A 34 28.68 -0.84 -2.03
CA VAL A 34 28.94 -1.48 -3.29
C VAL A 34 27.55 -1.71 -3.88
N PRO A 35 27.16 -0.98 -4.94
CA PRO A 35 25.96 -1.35 -5.65
C PRO A 35 26.24 -2.78 -6.12
N SER A 36 25.44 -3.75 -5.67
CA SER A 36 25.46 -5.06 -6.30
C SER A 36 25.24 -4.76 -7.77
N LYS A 37 26.28 -4.98 -8.60
CA LYS A 37 26.09 -5.12 -10.04
C LYS A 37 25.10 -6.27 -10.15
N THR A 38 23.82 -5.92 -10.25
CA THR A 38 22.75 -6.84 -10.55
C THR A 38 23.04 -7.29 -11.96
N SER A 39 23.83 -8.36 -12.03
CA SER A 39 23.68 -9.44 -12.98
C SER A 39 23.12 -8.99 -14.33
N GLU A 40 23.98 -8.42 -15.17
CA GLU A 40 23.94 -8.79 -16.58
C GLU A 40 24.40 -10.25 -16.69
N THR A 41 23.57 -11.16 -16.16
CA THR A 41 23.72 -12.59 -16.39
C THR A 41 23.18 -12.86 -17.78
N ASN A 42 24.10 -13.00 -18.73
CA ASN A 42 23.88 -13.87 -19.88
C ASN A 42 23.09 -15.12 -19.42
N PRO A 43 22.01 -15.53 -20.11
CA PRO A 43 21.16 -16.65 -19.71
C PRO A 43 21.85 -18.00 -20.00
N SER A 44 23.11 -18.15 -19.62
CA SER A 44 23.92 -19.35 -19.82
C SER A 44 24.06 -20.11 -18.50
N GLY A 45 22.91 -20.54 -17.97
CA GLY A 45 22.82 -21.42 -16.81
C GLY A 45 21.38 -21.83 -16.56
N PHE A 46 21.04 -23.09 -16.82
CA PHE A 46 19.72 -23.68 -16.55
C PHE A 46 19.49 -23.86 -15.04
N ARG A 47 19.45 -22.78 -14.27
CA ARG A 47 18.87 -22.82 -12.92
C ARG A 47 17.37 -22.63 -13.06
N PRO A 48 16.55 -23.66 -12.85
CA PRO A 48 15.10 -23.49 -12.86
C PRO A 48 14.71 -22.55 -11.71
N LEU A 49 13.76 -21.64 -11.97
CA LEU A 49 13.13 -20.90 -10.88
C LEU A 49 12.44 -21.89 -9.96
N SER A 50 12.67 -21.76 -8.65
CA SER A 50 11.89 -22.52 -7.68
C SER A 50 10.41 -22.16 -7.84
N PRO A 51 9.51 -23.16 -7.82
CA PRO A 51 8.07 -22.91 -7.93
C PRO A 51 7.60 -22.13 -6.69
N HIS A 52 7.09 -20.90 -6.90
CA HIS A 52 6.81 -19.94 -5.82
C HIS A 52 5.32 -19.61 -5.67
N LEU A 53 4.61 -19.32 -6.78
CA LEU A 53 3.15 -19.11 -6.75
C LEU A 53 2.36 -20.39 -6.51
N PRO A 54 2.65 -21.53 -7.18
CA PRO A 54 1.78 -22.71 -7.09
C PRO A 54 1.82 -23.43 -5.74
N LEU A 55 2.91 -23.28 -4.97
CA LEU A 55 3.04 -23.90 -3.64
C LEU A 55 2.55 -23.00 -2.50
N TYR A 56 2.34 -21.70 -2.73
CA TYR A 56 1.96 -20.79 -1.67
C TYR A 56 0.47 -20.91 -1.36
N GLN A 57 0.13 -21.04 -0.08
CA GLN A 57 -1.26 -21.04 0.34
C GLN A 57 -1.83 -19.61 0.30
N PRO A 58 -3.02 -19.39 -0.29
CA PRO A 58 -3.61 -18.06 -0.38
C PRO A 58 -4.02 -17.55 1.01
N GLN A 59 -3.28 -16.55 1.51
CA GLN A 59 -3.57 -15.87 2.78
C GLN A 59 -4.56 -14.72 2.57
N LEU A 60 -5.52 -14.52 3.47
CA LEU A 60 -6.50 -13.43 3.38
C LEU A 60 -5.85 -12.05 3.25
N SER A 61 -4.74 -11.81 3.95
CA SER A 61 -4.01 -10.54 3.86
C SER A 61 -3.43 -10.29 2.46
N SER A 62 -2.86 -11.32 1.83
CA SER A 62 -2.31 -11.24 0.47
C SER A 62 -3.43 -11.05 -0.55
N THR A 63 -4.51 -11.82 -0.44
CA THR A 63 -5.68 -11.73 -1.31
C THR A 63 -6.33 -10.34 -1.23
N LEU A 64 -6.51 -9.79 -0.02
CA LEU A 64 -7.03 -8.43 0.16
C LEU A 64 -6.07 -7.36 -0.42
N SER A 65 -4.76 -7.55 -0.30
CA SER A 65 -3.80 -6.63 -0.93
C SER A 65 -3.95 -6.60 -2.46
N ILE A 66 -4.13 -7.77 -3.09
CA ILE A 66 -4.34 -7.90 -4.53
C ILE A 66 -5.66 -7.26 -4.95
N PHE A 67 -6.75 -7.55 -4.22
CA PHE A 67 -8.05 -6.95 -4.50
C PHE A 67 -8.00 -5.42 -4.39
N ASN A 68 -7.27 -4.85 -3.43
CA ASN A 68 -7.15 -3.40 -3.30
C ASN A 68 -6.47 -2.77 -4.52
N ARG A 69 -5.47 -3.44 -5.10
CA ARG A 69 -4.83 -3.00 -6.35
C ARG A 69 -5.78 -3.06 -7.53
N ILE A 70 -6.55 -4.14 -7.65
CA ILE A 70 -7.54 -4.32 -8.73
C ILE A 70 -8.63 -3.25 -8.61
N ALA A 71 -9.17 -3.02 -7.41
CA ALA A 71 -10.17 -1.99 -7.17
C ALA A 71 -9.68 -0.58 -7.52
N GLY A 72 -8.43 -0.25 -7.15
CA GLY A 72 -7.80 1.02 -7.52
C GLY A 72 -7.62 1.18 -9.04
N ALA A 73 -7.13 0.13 -9.73
CA ALA A 73 -6.98 0.15 -11.18
C ALA A 73 -8.33 0.26 -11.90
N PHE A 74 -9.34 -0.46 -11.43
CA PHE A 74 -10.72 -0.36 -11.93
C PHE A 74 -11.26 1.07 -11.79
N LEU A 75 -11.12 1.66 -10.60
CA LEU A 75 -11.63 3.00 -10.33
C LEU A 75 -10.91 4.06 -11.17
N ALA A 76 -9.58 3.94 -11.33
CA ALA A 76 -8.81 4.79 -12.22
C ALA A 76 -9.27 4.68 -13.67
N ALA A 77 -9.57 3.47 -14.16
CA ALA A 77 -10.08 3.25 -15.51
C ALA A 77 -11.47 3.89 -15.71
N VAL A 78 -12.38 3.77 -14.72
CA VAL A 78 -13.70 4.42 -14.78
C VAL A 78 -13.55 5.94 -14.85
N ILE A 79 -12.71 6.54 -14.02
CA ILE A 79 -12.45 7.99 -14.01
C ILE A 79 -11.83 8.43 -15.35
N LEU A 80 -10.83 7.69 -15.86
CA LEU A 80 -10.19 7.99 -17.13
C LEU A 80 -11.18 7.90 -18.30
N LEU A 81 -12.04 6.87 -18.33
CA LEU A 81 -13.06 6.72 -19.36
C LEU A 81 -14.05 7.88 -19.32
N PHE A 82 -14.53 8.23 -18.13
CA PHE A 82 -15.44 9.36 -17.96
C PHE A 82 -14.80 10.67 -18.41
N TYR A 83 -13.54 10.90 -18.03
CA TYR A 83 -12.76 12.07 -18.44
C TYR A 83 -12.57 12.13 -19.97
N MET A 84 -12.25 11.01 -20.62
CA MET A 84 -12.09 10.93 -22.08
C MET A 84 -13.40 11.24 -22.81
N ILE A 85 -14.53 10.70 -22.34
CA ILE A 85 -15.86 11.00 -22.90
C ILE A 85 -16.17 12.49 -22.74
N TYR A 86 -15.90 13.05 -21.57
CA TYR A 86 -16.21 14.45 -21.26
C TYR A 86 -15.39 15.44 -22.11
N ILE A 87 -14.10 15.16 -22.33
CA ILE A 87 -13.27 15.99 -23.22
C ILE A 87 -13.67 15.85 -24.68
N LYS A 88 -13.97 14.62 -25.13
CA LYS A 88 -14.25 14.35 -26.55
C LYS A 88 -15.63 14.88 -26.97
N VAL A 89 -16.62 14.79 -26.09
CA VAL A 89 -18.03 15.08 -26.40
C VAL A 89 -18.52 16.38 -25.75
N GLY A 90 -17.84 16.90 -24.71
CA GLY A 90 -18.24 18.13 -24.01
C GLY A 90 -19.67 18.06 -23.43
N SER A 91 -20.27 19.23 -23.21
CA SER A 91 -21.68 19.35 -22.75
C SER A 91 -22.70 18.82 -23.75
N VAL A 92 -22.29 18.50 -24.99
CA VAL A 92 -23.18 18.03 -26.07
C VAL A 92 -23.65 16.59 -25.81
N SER A 93 -22.91 15.79 -25.02
CA SER A 93 -23.25 14.38 -24.81
C SER A 93 -24.65 14.20 -24.20
N LEU A 94 -25.09 15.09 -23.31
CA LEU A 94 -26.41 15.03 -22.68
C LEU A 94 -27.54 15.60 -23.54
N THR A 95 -27.22 16.44 -24.53
CA THR A 95 -28.19 17.02 -25.47
C THR A 95 -28.36 16.17 -26.72
N TYR A 96 -27.44 15.24 -26.98
CA TYR A 96 -27.49 14.36 -28.13
C TYR A 96 -28.45 13.19 -27.91
N ASP A 97 -29.55 13.20 -28.67
CA ASP A 97 -30.67 12.25 -28.53
C ASP A 97 -30.21 10.78 -28.55
N SER A 98 -29.34 10.41 -29.50
CA SER A 98 -28.89 9.01 -29.62
C SER A 98 -28.03 8.55 -28.44
N PHE A 99 -27.27 9.45 -27.81
CA PHE A 99 -26.48 9.13 -26.61
C PHE A 99 -27.39 8.97 -25.39
N TYR A 100 -28.40 9.84 -25.26
CA TYR A 100 -29.40 9.73 -24.21
C TYR A 100 -30.18 8.42 -24.32
N GLN A 101 -30.65 8.07 -25.53
CA GLN A 101 -31.32 6.80 -25.79
C GLN A 101 -30.42 5.60 -25.44
N PHE A 102 -29.14 5.65 -25.81
CA PHE A 102 -28.19 4.59 -25.46
C PHE A 102 -28.07 4.38 -23.94
N ILE A 103 -27.91 5.46 -23.16
CA ILE A 103 -27.86 5.36 -21.69
C ILE A 103 -29.20 4.85 -21.13
N PHE A 104 -30.32 5.33 -21.66
CA PHE A 104 -31.65 4.95 -21.21
C PHE A 104 -31.94 3.46 -21.45
N TYR A 105 -31.62 2.94 -22.64
CA TYR A 105 -31.76 1.50 -22.93
C TYR A 105 -30.78 0.64 -22.13
N SER A 106 -29.62 1.19 -21.78
CA SER A 106 -28.61 0.50 -20.96
C SER A 106 -28.77 0.70 -19.45
N SER A 107 -29.91 1.26 -18.99
CA SER A 107 -30.12 1.68 -17.60
C SER A 107 -29.89 0.56 -16.56
N LYS A 108 -30.27 -0.68 -16.87
CA LYS A 108 -30.00 -1.85 -16.00
C LYS A 108 -28.49 -2.12 -15.83
N LEU A 109 -27.71 -1.99 -16.91
CA LEU A 109 -26.26 -2.18 -16.86
C LEU A 109 -25.58 -1.01 -16.14
N HIS A 110 -26.07 0.22 -16.37
CA HIS A 110 -25.57 1.40 -15.68
C HIS A 110 -25.72 1.28 -14.16
N LEU A 111 -26.89 0.85 -13.67
CA LEU A 111 -27.11 0.62 -12.24
C LEU A 111 -26.12 -0.39 -11.64
N LEU A 112 -25.88 -1.51 -12.34
CA LEU A 112 -24.90 -2.51 -11.90
C LEU A 112 -23.47 -1.95 -11.85
N VAL A 113 -23.07 -1.17 -12.86
CA VAL A 113 -21.74 -0.52 -12.86
C VAL A 113 -21.60 0.48 -11.72
N MET A 114 -22.66 1.22 -11.41
CA MET A 114 -22.68 2.17 -10.28
C MET A 114 -22.58 1.45 -8.93
N GLU A 115 -23.27 0.33 -8.74
CA GLU A 115 -23.16 -0.49 -7.51
C GLU A 115 -21.75 -1.06 -7.33
N ILE A 116 -21.17 -1.66 -8.38
CA ILE A 116 -19.81 -2.19 -8.34
C ILE A 116 -18.80 -1.06 -8.07
N SER A 117 -19.00 0.10 -8.68
CA SER A 117 -18.14 1.27 -8.45
C SER A 117 -18.25 1.77 -7.02
N ALA A 118 -19.45 1.84 -6.45
CA ALA A 118 -19.66 2.23 -5.05
C ALA A 118 -18.97 1.25 -4.08
N LEU A 119 -19.08 -0.05 -4.35
CA LEU A 119 -18.39 -1.08 -3.58
C LEU A 119 -16.87 -0.95 -3.69
N ALA A 120 -16.35 -0.75 -4.91
CA ALA A 120 -14.92 -0.59 -5.17
C ALA A 120 -14.34 0.66 -4.46
N VAL A 121 -15.04 1.80 -4.52
CA VAL A 121 -14.65 3.02 -3.80
C VAL A 121 -14.59 2.77 -2.30
N THR A 122 -15.65 2.20 -1.73
CA THR A 122 -15.75 1.94 -0.28
C THR A 122 -14.64 1.01 0.18
N TYR A 123 -14.39 -0.06 -0.57
CA TYR A 123 -13.34 -1.03 -0.28
C TYR A 123 -11.92 -0.43 -0.40
N HIS A 124 -11.66 0.33 -1.46
CA HIS A 124 -10.36 0.97 -1.69
C HIS A 124 -10.07 2.03 -0.61
N LEU A 125 -11.09 2.81 -0.24
CA LEU A 125 -11.00 3.80 0.83
C LEU A 125 -10.75 3.16 2.20
N TYR A 126 -11.50 2.09 2.53
CA TYR A 126 -11.29 1.35 3.79
C TYR A 126 -9.87 0.80 3.89
N SER A 127 -9.35 0.24 2.79
CA SER A 127 -7.97 -0.24 2.72
C SER A 127 -6.97 0.90 2.88
N ALA A 128 -7.21 2.06 2.28
CA ALA A 128 -6.36 3.25 2.44
C ALA A 128 -6.31 3.73 3.89
N ILE A 129 -7.44 3.79 4.59
CA ILE A 129 -7.50 4.16 6.01
C ILE A 129 -6.75 3.13 6.88
N ARG A 130 -6.90 1.83 6.60
CA ARG A 130 -6.17 0.78 7.29
C ARG A 130 -4.66 0.92 7.12
N HIS A 131 -4.20 1.26 5.92
CA HIS A 131 -2.78 1.47 5.64
C HIS A 131 -2.22 2.74 6.30
N LEU A 132 -3.01 3.80 6.44
CA LEU A 132 -2.60 5.04 7.10
C LEU A 132 -2.45 4.89 8.63
N ARG A 133 -3.17 3.94 9.23
CA ARG A 133 -3.14 3.70 10.69
C ARG A 133 -1.95 2.84 11.15
N ILE A 134 -1.13 2.37 10.22
CA ILE A 134 0.10 1.59 10.47
C ILE A 134 1.29 2.51 10.28
#